data_AF-A0A2G3A3W5-F1
#
_entry.id   AF-A0A2G3A3W5-F1
#
_cell.length_a   1.000
_cell.length_b   1.000
_cell.length_c   1.000
_cell.angle_alpha   90.00
_cell.angle_beta   90.00
_cell.angle_gamma   90.00
#
_symmetry.space_group_name_H-M   'P 1'
#
loop_
_entity.id
_entity.type
_entity.pdbx_description
1 polymer ?
#
loop_
_entity_poly.entity_id
_entity_poly.type
_entity_poly.pdbx_seq_one_letter_code
_entity_poly.pdbx_strand_id
1 'polypeptide(L)'
;MDTIKSFKGYGKVDEVEEQAFRKKNRKRLIILIVSAILFLIAVVGIVIGTVVHKNNKKDDDSKQIPSSAQSLEALCSLTEYKDSCISSLSASDITDPEALFVLSLKIAMGSVTNLSSVPQNWSKLTKEPKVQRALKVCETVFDDAADKLIESVESMKVNGGEKLLSGPKIDDLRTWLSSTLTDQETCLDALEEMNATFVNDAKLLMKNSTEFTSNSLAIVANILGILGRFNIPIHRKLLSNEEFPEWVAVGDRRLIQEVNPKPDVTVASDGSGDVRTIGEAVKKVPKKSKTRFVIYVKAGEYVETVRMDKSLWNVMMYGDDKTKTIISGSLNFIDGTPTFETATFAVAGRGFIARDIAFKNTAGAAKHQAVAMRSGSDQSVFYRCSFDGFQDTLYAHSNRQFYRECDITGTIDFIFGNAAVVFQSCKIRPRQPLPNQFVTVTAQGKKDPNQNSGMSIQKCDLSPLDALTAPTYLGRPWKQYSTTVIMQSTIGSFLHPLGWIEWVKGVEPASTIFYAEYANTGPGSSVAQRVKWAGYKSSITPAQAAQYTVPSLIQGDTWLPATAVVFDSTL
;
A
#
# COMPACT_ATOMS: atom_id res chain seq x y z
N MET A 1 -41.25 -14.16 85.80
CA MET A 1 -39.90 -13.59 85.93
C MET A 1 -39.73 -12.52 84.86
N ASP A 2 -40.10 -11.28 85.20
CA ASP A 2 -39.23 -10.09 85.26
C ASP A 2 -38.40 -9.71 84.01
N THR A 3 -38.77 -8.67 83.24
CA THR A 3 -38.45 -7.20 83.36
C THR A 3 -37.02 -6.82 82.94
N ILE A 4 -36.78 -6.07 81.85
CA ILE A 4 -36.86 -4.60 81.61
C ILE A 4 -35.69 -3.77 82.22
N LYS A 5 -35.18 -2.81 81.40
CA LYS A 5 -34.39 -1.56 81.69
C LYS A 5 -32.85 -1.73 81.85
N SER A 6 -31.95 -0.78 81.51
CA SER A 6 -32.01 0.61 81.00
C SER A 6 -30.59 1.21 80.85
N PHE A 7 -30.42 2.15 79.90
CA PHE A 7 -29.59 3.38 79.83
C PHE A 7 -28.29 3.63 80.64
N LYS A 8 -27.36 4.31 79.92
CA LYS A 8 -26.54 5.54 80.20
C LYS A 8 -25.04 5.29 79.91
N GLY A 9 -24.26 6.20 79.32
CA GLY A 9 -24.49 7.58 78.90
C GLY A 9 -23.25 8.18 78.20
N TYR A 10 -23.48 9.26 77.47
CA TYR A 10 -22.52 10.10 76.72
C TYR A 10 -21.30 10.55 77.54
N GLY A 11 -20.10 10.35 76.97
CA GLY A 11 -18.84 10.97 77.39
C GLY A 11 -18.38 12.03 76.38
N LYS A 12 -17.99 13.18 76.91
CA LYS A 12 -17.68 14.46 76.24
C LYS A 12 -16.66 14.34 75.10
N VAL A 13 -16.94 15.04 73.99
CA VAL A 13 -15.93 15.40 72.97
C VAL A 13 -15.01 16.46 73.59
N ASP A 14 -13.71 16.24 73.51
CA ASP A 14 -12.69 17.16 74.02
C ASP A 14 -12.67 18.43 73.15
N GLU A 15 -13.06 19.57 73.73
CA GLU A 15 -13.14 20.87 73.04
C GLU A 15 -11.79 21.33 72.47
N VAL A 16 -10.68 20.79 72.99
CA VAL A 16 -9.32 21.12 72.54
C VAL A 16 -8.98 20.44 71.20
N GLU A 17 -9.44 19.21 70.97
CA GLU A 17 -9.22 18.49 69.70
C GLU A 17 -10.08 19.05 68.56
N GLU A 18 -11.31 19.49 68.84
CA GLU A 18 -12.18 20.09 67.83
C GLU A 18 -11.66 21.47 67.39
N GLN A 19 -11.09 22.26 68.30
CA GLN A 19 -10.46 23.54 67.95
C GLN A 19 -9.17 23.37 67.13
N ALA A 20 -8.37 22.35 67.42
CA ALA A 20 -7.17 22.03 66.65
C ALA A 20 -7.50 21.57 65.21
N PHE A 21 -8.54 20.74 65.05
CA PHE A 21 -9.04 20.31 63.74
C PHE A 21 -9.61 21.47 62.91
N ARG A 22 -10.42 22.35 63.52
CA ARG A 22 -10.96 23.56 62.86
C ARG A 22 -9.87 24.54 62.43
N LYS A 23 -8.78 24.69 63.20
CA LYS A 23 -7.64 25.57 62.85
C LYS A 23 -6.82 25.00 61.68
N LYS A 24 -6.65 23.67 61.62
CA LYS A 24 -5.97 22.98 60.51
C LYS A 24 -6.79 23.03 59.21
N ASN A 25 -8.11 22.84 59.29
CA ASN A 25 -9.00 22.97 58.14
C ASN A 25 -9.14 24.42 57.65
N ARG A 26 -9.18 25.43 58.55
CA ARG A 26 -9.12 26.84 58.13
C ARG A 26 -7.84 27.18 57.38
N LYS A 27 -6.68 26.71 57.85
CA LYS A 27 -5.41 26.93 57.13
C LYS A 27 -5.40 26.27 55.75
N ARG A 28 -5.90 25.03 55.62
CA ARG A 28 -6.04 24.35 54.32
C ARG A 28 -7.02 25.04 53.39
N LEU A 29 -8.15 25.52 53.92
CA LEU A 29 -9.14 26.26 53.15
C LEU A 29 -8.57 27.60 52.65
N ILE A 30 -7.83 28.33 53.51
CA ILE A 30 -7.15 29.57 53.11
C ILE A 30 -6.11 29.29 52.02
N ILE A 31 -5.31 28.22 52.13
CA ILE A 31 -4.35 27.84 51.09
C ILE A 31 -5.06 27.52 49.77
N LEU A 32 -6.14 26.74 49.80
CA LEU A 32 -6.91 26.42 48.59
C LEU A 32 -7.55 27.66 47.95
N ILE A 33 -8.08 28.58 48.75
CA ILE A 33 -8.65 29.84 48.26
C ILE A 33 -7.55 30.72 47.65
N VAL A 34 -6.41 30.87 48.30
CA VAL A 34 -5.28 31.65 47.79
C VAL A 34 -4.72 31.03 46.50
N SER A 35 -4.57 29.70 46.45
CA SER A 35 -4.15 28.99 45.23
C SER A 35 -5.17 29.12 44.10
N ALA A 36 -6.47 29.07 44.39
CA ALA A 36 -7.52 29.27 43.40
C ALA A 36 -7.52 30.71 42.87
N ILE A 37 -7.32 31.71 43.74
CA ILE A 37 -7.22 33.12 43.33
C ILE A 37 -5.97 33.35 42.47
N LEU A 38 -4.81 32.80 42.86
CA LEU A 38 -3.58 32.90 42.07
C LEU A 38 -3.73 32.21 40.71
N PHE A 39 -4.41 31.06 40.66
CA PHE A 39 -4.71 30.37 39.41
C PHE A 39 -5.65 31.20 38.53
N LEU A 40 -6.68 31.82 39.11
CA LEU A 40 -7.61 32.68 38.37
C LEU A 40 -6.91 33.93 37.84
N ILE A 41 -6.00 34.54 38.61
CA ILE A 41 -5.17 35.67 38.16
C ILE A 41 -4.24 35.23 37.02
N ALA A 42 -3.63 34.04 37.10
CA ALA A 42 -2.79 33.52 36.04
C ALA A 42 -3.59 33.24 34.75
N VAL A 43 -4.78 32.65 34.87
CA VAL A 43 -5.69 32.42 33.73
C VAL A 43 -6.17 33.73 33.14
N VAL A 44 -6.57 34.71 33.96
CA VAL A 44 -6.95 36.06 33.49
C VAL A 44 -5.75 36.77 32.86
N GLY A 45 -4.53 36.60 33.39
CA GLY A 45 -3.31 37.11 32.79
C GLY A 45 -2.99 36.48 31.44
N ILE A 46 -3.23 35.17 31.27
CA ILE A 46 -3.10 34.45 29.99
C ILE A 46 -4.21 34.86 29.02
N VAL A 47 -5.44 35.03 29.49
CA VAL A 47 -6.57 35.47 28.65
C VAL A 47 -6.41 36.92 28.22
N ILE A 48 -6.03 37.83 29.12
CA ILE A 48 -5.71 39.22 28.77
C ILE A 48 -4.46 39.25 27.89
N GLY A 49 -3.44 38.45 28.19
CA GLY A 49 -2.23 38.33 27.37
C GLY A 49 -2.55 37.86 25.95
N THR A 50 -3.43 36.87 25.79
CA THR A 50 -3.86 36.36 24.47
C THR A 50 -4.83 37.30 23.76
N VAL A 51 -5.73 37.99 24.48
CA VAL A 51 -6.67 38.98 23.90
C VAL A 51 -5.94 40.27 23.50
N VAL A 52 -4.97 40.73 24.29
CA VAL A 52 -4.12 41.88 23.95
C VAL A 52 -3.13 41.50 22.85
N HIS A 53 -2.57 40.28 22.85
CA HIS A 53 -1.76 39.78 21.72
C HIS A 53 -2.59 39.61 20.44
N LYS A 54 -3.88 39.30 20.55
CA LYS A 54 -4.81 39.22 19.43
C LYS A 54 -5.29 40.60 18.94
N ASN A 55 -5.39 41.60 19.82
CA ASN A 55 -5.77 42.97 19.44
C ASN A 55 -4.58 43.84 18.99
N ASN A 56 -3.33 43.47 19.33
CA ASN A 56 -2.11 44.12 18.81
C ASN A 56 -1.48 43.41 17.60
N LYS A 57 -1.98 42.23 17.20
CA LYS A 57 -1.82 41.79 15.82
C LYS A 57 -2.86 42.52 15.00
N LYS A 58 -2.46 43.68 14.46
CA LYS A 58 -2.85 43.98 13.08
C LYS A 58 -2.45 42.73 12.30
N ASP A 59 -3.44 42.01 11.77
CA ASP A 59 -3.20 40.99 10.75
C ASP A 59 -2.51 41.70 9.58
N ASP A 60 -1.19 41.72 9.65
CA ASP A 60 -0.36 41.88 8.48
C ASP A 60 -0.47 40.53 7.76
N ASP A 61 -1.45 40.46 6.86
CA ASP A 61 -1.69 39.34 5.94
C ASP A 61 -0.58 39.30 4.87
N SER A 62 0.68 39.43 5.32
CA SER A 62 1.87 39.42 4.49
C SER A 62 2.30 37.97 4.30
N LYS A 63 2.29 37.51 3.04
CA LYS A 63 2.91 36.25 2.62
C LYS A 63 4.35 36.24 3.15
N GLN A 64 4.65 35.40 4.14
CA GLN A 64 6.03 35.19 4.56
C GLN A 64 6.74 34.42 3.46
N ILE A 65 7.56 35.12 2.67
CA ILE A 65 8.47 34.47 1.72
C ILE A 65 9.58 33.82 2.56
N PRO A 66 9.64 32.48 2.62
CA PRO A 66 10.67 31.81 3.41
C PRO A 66 12.06 32.02 2.80
N SER A 67 13.10 32.00 3.63
CA SER A 67 14.47 31.88 3.13
C SER A 67 14.71 30.49 2.55
N SER A 68 15.71 30.33 1.67
CA SER A 68 16.08 29.03 1.10
C SER A 68 16.39 28.01 2.20
N ALA A 69 17.11 28.42 3.25
CA ALA A 69 17.41 27.59 4.41
C ALA A 69 16.15 27.17 5.19
N GLN A 70 15.15 28.05 5.34
CA GLN A 70 13.90 27.73 6.03
C GLN A 70 13.06 26.72 5.25
N SER A 71 12.95 26.89 3.93
CA SER A 71 12.25 25.93 3.07
C SER A 71 12.95 24.59 3.04
N LEU A 72 14.28 24.59 2.94
CA LEU A 72 15.09 23.36 2.96
C LEU A 72 14.89 22.58 4.27
N GLU A 73 14.98 23.25 5.43
CA GLU A 73 14.75 22.62 6.73
C GLU A 73 13.32 22.09 6.86
N ALA A 74 12.32 22.85 6.38
CA ALA A 74 10.93 22.42 6.42
C ALA A 74 10.66 21.17 5.59
N LEU A 75 11.33 21.01 4.43
CA LEU A 75 11.24 19.84 3.58
C LEU A 75 11.99 18.65 4.18
N CYS A 76 13.27 18.84 4.51
CA CYS A 76 14.17 17.75 4.89
C CYS A 76 13.93 17.22 6.31
N SER A 77 13.39 18.02 7.22
CA SER A 77 13.13 17.60 8.62
C SER A 77 12.15 16.42 8.74
N LEU A 78 11.30 16.21 7.73
CA LEU A 78 10.28 15.16 7.66
C LEU A 78 10.73 13.92 6.86
N THR A 79 11.96 13.94 6.33
CA THR A 79 12.51 12.84 5.53
C THR A 79 13.24 11.80 6.37
N GLU A 80 13.28 10.55 5.89
CA GLU A 80 14.05 9.47 6.52
C GLU A 80 15.56 9.73 6.41
N TYR A 81 16.02 10.28 5.28
CA TYR A 81 17.44 10.53 5.00
C TYR A 81 17.76 12.03 4.96
N LYS A 82 17.71 12.66 6.14
CA LYS A 82 17.87 14.13 6.31
C LYS A 82 19.16 14.68 5.71
N ASP A 83 20.29 14.05 5.99
CA ASP A 83 21.61 14.50 5.49
C ASP A 83 21.68 14.41 3.96
N SER A 84 21.11 13.34 3.40
CA SER A 84 21.01 13.12 1.95
C SER A 84 20.08 14.16 1.29
N CYS A 85 18.97 14.52 1.95
CA CYS A 85 18.05 15.56 1.51
C CYS A 85 18.72 16.95 1.50
N ILE A 86 19.38 17.32 2.60
CA ILE A 86 20.05 18.63 2.74
C ILE A 86 21.19 18.74 1.73
N SER A 87 22.08 17.75 1.68
CA SER A 87 23.24 17.78 0.79
C SER A 87 22.85 17.85 -0.70
N SER A 88 21.78 17.17 -1.11
CA SER A 88 21.33 17.19 -2.51
C SER A 88 20.61 18.48 -2.92
N LEU A 89 19.93 19.18 -2.01
CA LEU A 89 19.14 20.39 -2.33
C LEU A 89 19.83 21.72 -1.97
N SER A 90 20.84 21.69 -1.09
CA SER A 90 21.55 22.87 -0.57
C SER A 90 22.27 23.72 -1.62
N ALA A 91 22.59 23.17 -2.79
CA ALA A 91 23.22 23.91 -3.89
C ALA A 91 22.26 24.84 -4.64
N SER A 92 20.98 24.91 -4.24
CA SER A 92 19.96 25.74 -4.89
C SER A 92 19.60 26.97 -4.07
N ASP A 93 19.46 28.11 -4.73
CA ASP A 93 18.96 29.36 -4.12
C ASP A 93 17.41 29.42 -4.10
N ILE A 94 16.74 28.27 -4.26
CA ILE A 94 15.29 28.20 -4.37
C ILE A 94 14.66 28.44 -2.99
N THR A 95 13.80 29.45 -2.91
CA THR A 95 13.03 29.76 -1.70
C THR A 95 11.67 29.08 -1.68
N ASP A 96 11.09 28.78 -2.83
CA ASP A 96 9.76 28.17 -2.94
C ASP A 96 9.80 26.65 -2.59
N PRO A 97 9.08 26.20 -1.55
CA PRO A 97 8.96 24.78 -1.18
C PRO A 97 8.48 23.88 -2.31
N GLU A 98 7.59 24.39 -3.18
CA GLU A 98 7.07 23.62 -4.30
C GLU A 98 8.13 23.40 -5.38
N ALA A 99 8.86 24.47 -5.76
CA ALA A 99 10.00 24.37 -6.67
C ALA A 99 11.13 23.49 -6.12
N LEU A 100 11.40 23.52 -4.81
CA LEU A 100 12.36 22.61 -4.15
C LEU A 100 11.91 21.15 -4.22
N PHE A 101 10.61 20.89 -4.06
CA PHE A 101 10.07 19.55 -4.25
C PHE A 101 10.26 19.07 -5.70
N VAL A 102 9.99 19.91 -6.71
CA VAL A 102 10.26 19.57 -8.11
C VAL A 102 11.75 19.31 -8.36
N LEU A 103 12.65 20.05 -7.72
CA LEU A 103 14.09 19.78 -7.77
C LEU A 103 14.42 18.41 -7.17
N SER A 104 13.82 18.04 -6.02
CA SER A 104 14.02 16.72 -5.40
C SER A 104 13.61 15.58 -6.34
N LEU A 105 12.48 15.72 -7.04
CA LEU A 105 12.05 14.74 -8.05
C LEU A 105 13.05 14.61 -9.20
N LYS A 106 13.58 15.73 -9.71
CA LYS A 106 14.58 15.71 -10.78
C LYS A 106 15.89 15.05 -10.36
N ILE A 107 16.31 15.26 -9.11
CA ILE A 107 17.50 14.60 -8.55
C ILE A 107 17.29 13.08 -8.45
N ALA A 108 16.13 12.66 -7.92
CA ALA A 108 15.77 11.24 -7.87
C ALA A 108 15.67 10.61 -9.27
N MET A 109 15.07 11.32 -10.23
CA MET A 109 14.99 10.90 -11.64
C MET A 109 16.39 10.69 -12.23
N GLY A 110 17.30 11.65 -12.03
CA GLY A 110 18.67 11.55 -12.51
C GLY A 110 19.44 10.37 -11.90
N SER A 111 19.29 10.14 -10.59
CA SER A 111 19.99 9.05 -9.91
C SER A 111 19.49 7.67 -10.34
N VAL A 112 18.18 7.47 -10.54
CA VAL A 112 17.63 6.22 -11.09
C VAL A 112 18.02 6.02 -12.55
N THR A 113 17.95 7.08 -13.38
CA THR A 113 18.32 6.99 -14.80
C THR A 113 19.78 6.57 -14.99
N ASN A 114 20.68 6.99 -14.10
CA ASN A 114 22.09 6.58 -14.12
C ASN A 114 22.30 5.08 -13.88
N LEU A 115 21.33 4.38 -13.27
CA LEU A 115 21.40 2.93 -13.07
C LEU A 115 21.06 2.12 -14.31
N SER A 116 20.44 2.74 -15.32
CA SER A 116 19.90 2.05 -16.52
C SER A 116 20.92 1.22 -17.30
N SER A 117 22.21 1.55 -17.20
CA SER A 117 23.31 0.86 -17.89
C SER A 117 24.01 -0.22 -17.05
N VAL A 118 23.74 -0.24 -15.73
CA VAL A 118 24.46 -1.12 -14.79
C VAL A 118 24.17 -2.60 -15.07
N PRO A 119 22.92 -3.04 -15.23
CA PRO A 119 22.65 -4.46 -15.47
C PRO A 119 23.28 -4.99 -16.76
N GLN A 120 23.28 -4.20 -17.85
CA GLN A 120 23.89 -4.60 -19.13
C GLN A 120 25.41 -4.73 -19.00
N ASN A 121 26.05 -3.89 -18.18
CA ASN A 121 27.48 -3.96 -17.92
C ASN A 121 27.83 -5.20 -17.11
N TRP A 122 27.08 -5.49 -16.05
CA TRP A 122 27.28 -6.72 -15.26
C TRP A 122 26.94 -7.99 -16.03
N SER A 123 25.97 -7.94 -16.94
CA SER A 123 25.60 -9.07 -17.79
C SER A 123 26.77 -9.53 -18.67
N LYS A 124 27.68 -8.61 -19.03
CA LYS A 124 28.93 -8.93 -19.75
C LYS A 124 29.99 -9.61 -18.87
N LEU A 125 29.90 -9.43 -17.55
CA LEU A 125 30.89 -9.94 -16.57
C LEU A 125 30.54 -11.33 -16.03
N THR A 126 29.28 -11.78 -16.17
CA THR A 126 28.84 -13.10 -15.73
C THR A 126 28.32 -13.95 -16.89
N LYS A 127 28.63 -15.25 -16.83
CA LYS A 127 28.11 -16.27 -17.77
C LYS A 127 27.00 -17.11 -17.14
N GLU A 128 26.63 -16.86 -15.88
CA GLU A 128 25.64 -17.65 -15.17
C GLU A 128 24.22 -17.32 -15.66
N PRO A 129 23.49 -18.27 -16.27
CA PRO A 129 22.19 -17.98 -16.88
C PRO A 129 21.14 -17.47 -15.87
N LYS A 130 21.18 -17.99 -14.64
CA LYS A 130 20.27 -17.58 -13.56
C LYS A 130 20.51 -16.11 -13.15
N VAL A 131 21.77 -15.71 -13.02
CA VAL A 131 22.15 -14.32 -12.71
C VAL A 131 21.82 -13.39 -13.89
N GLN A 132 22.00 -13.82 -15.14
CA GLN A 132 21.58 -13.04 -16.31
C GLN A 132 20.07 -12.78 -16.33
N ARG A 133 19.24 -13.75 -15.91
CA ARG A 133 17.80 -13.53 -15.74
C ARG A 133 17.49 -12.50 -14.65
N ALA A 134 18.18 -12.54 -13.51
CA ALA A 134 18.03 -11.53 -12.47
C ALA A 134 18.45 -10.13 -12.94
N LEU A 135 19.54 -10.02 -13.70
CA LEU A 135 19.96 -8.74 -14.30
C LEU A 135 18.91 -8.20 -15.27
N LYS A 136 18.25 -9.06 -16.05
CA LYS A 136 17.12 -8.66 -16.90
C LYS A 136 15.91 -8.16 -16.11
N VAL A 137 15.66 -8.71 -14.91
CA VAL A 137 14.68 -8.14 -13.98
C VAL A 137 15.09 -6.73 -13.60
N CYS A 138 16.35 -6.52 -13.20
CA CYS A 138 16.88 -5.19 -12.88
C CYS A 138 16.73 -4.19 -14.05
N GLU A 139 17.02 -4.59 -15.29
CA GLU A 139 16.80 -3.75 -16.47
C GLU A 139 15.35 -3.28 -16.56
N THR A 140 14.41 -4.23 -16.41
CA THR A 140 12.98 -3.97 -16.51
C THR A 140 12.51 -3.01 -15.42
N VAL A 141 12.84 -3.30 -14.17
CA VAL A 141 12.35 -2.50 -13.04
C VAL A 141 13.03 -1.15 -12.92
N PHE A 142 14.29 -0.99 -13.33
CA PHE A 142 14.93 0.33 -13.41
C PHE A 142 14.32 1.19 -14.51
N ASP A 143 14.02 0.60 -15.68
CA ASP A 143 13.33 1.30 -16.75
C ASP A 143 11.89 1.70 -16.33
N ASP A 144 11.18 0.83 -15.61
CA ASP A 144 9.86 1.13 -15.05
C ASP A 144 9.92 2.20 -13.94
N ALA A 145 10.99 2.21 -13.12
CA ALA A 145 11.21 3.19 -12.05
C ALA A 145 11.53 4.58 -12.61
N ALA A 146 12.35 4.64 -13.67
CA ALA A 146 12.71 5.87 -14.35
C ALA A 146 11.48 6.55 -14.97
N ASP A 147 10.63 5.78 -15.67
CA ASP A 147 9.41 6.32 -16.28
C ASP A 147 8.44 6.90 -15.24
N LYS A 148 8.27 6.24 -14.08
CA LYS A 148 7.44 6.78 -12.98
C LYS A 148 7.95 8.10 -12.44
N LEU A 149 9.27 8.27 -12.36
CA LEU A 149 9.90 9.54 -11.94
C LEU A 149 9.77 10.62 -13.03
N ILE A 150 9.90 10.25 -14.31
CA ILE A 150 9.64 11.16 -15.42
C ILE A 150 8.20 11.64 -15.38
N GLU A 151 7.22 10.74 -15.25
CA GLU A 151 5.80 11.08 -15.12
C GLU A 151 5.53 11.96 -13.89
N SER A 152 6.20 11.68 -12.77
CA SER A 152 6.13 12.53 -11.57
C SER A 152 6.59 13.96 -11.87
N VAL A 153 7.76 14.13 -12.51
CA VAL A 153 8.28 15.46 -12.89
C VAL A 153 7.37 16.15 -13.93
N GLU A 154 6.82 15.40 -14.87
CA GLU A 154 5.93 15.94 -15.91
C GLU A 154 4.58 16.40 -15.36
N SER A 155 4.00 15.67 -14.40
CA SER A 155 2.75 16.05 -13.73
C SER A 155 2.84 17.37 -12.95
N MET A 156 4.08 17.79 -12.65
CA MET A 156 4.41 19.03 -11.96
C MET A 156 4.65 20.19 -12.94
N LYS A 157 4.60 19.99 -14.26
CA LYS A 157 4.65 21.10 -15.22
C LYS A 157 3.31 21.83 -15.21
N VAL A 158 3.34 23.16 -15.10
CA VAL A 158 2.12 24.00 -15.13
C VAL A 158 1.84 24.43 -16.56
N ASN A 159 0.69 24.04 -17.11
CA ASN A 159 0.08 24.73 -18.25
C ASN A 159 -0.70 25.94 -17.72
N GLY A 160 -0.59 27.09 -18.39
CA GLY A 160 -0.99 28.40 -17.88
C GLY A 160 -2.34 28.43 -17.12
N GLY A 161 -2.25 28.54 -15.79
CA GLY A 161 -3.40 28.68 -14.88
C GLY A 161 -3.73 27.46 -14.01
N GLU A 162 -3.15 26.28 -14.25
CA GLU A 162 -3.40 25.08 -13.44
C GLU A 162 -2.65 25.08 -12.09
N LYS A 163 -3.27 24.45 -11.08
CA LYS A 163 -2.67 24.29 -9.74
C LYS A 163 -1.53 23.28 -9.78
N LEU A 164 -0.41 23.63 -9.15
CA LEU A 164 0.78 22.78 -9.09
C LEU A 164 0.49 21.47 -8.31
N LEU A 165 -0.09 21.58 -7.11
CA LEU A 165 -0.40 20.44 -6.24
C LEU A 165 -1.90 20.38 -5.90
N SER A 166 -2.57 19.31 -6.34
CA SER A 166 -3.94 18.96 -5.95
C SER A 166 -3.95 17.63 -5.19
N GLY A 167 -5.02 17.34 -4.44
CA GLY A 167 -5.16 16.05 -3.73
C GLY A 167 -4.88 14.83 -4.64
N PRO A 168 -5.58 14.70 -5.78
CA PRO A 168 -5.34 13.61 -6.73
C PRO A 168 -3.90 13.55 -7.25
N LYS A 169 -3.29 14.71 -7.59
CA LYS A 169 -1.88 14.76 -8.02
C LYS A 169 -0.94 14.26 -6.91
N ILE A 170 -1.20 14.62 -5.66
CA ILE A 170 -0.41 14.16 -4.51
C ILE A 170 -0.52 12.63 -4.35
N ASP A 171 -1.73 12.08 -4.50
CA ASP A 171 -1.95 10.64 -4.39
C ASP A 171 -1.28 9.85 -5.53
N ASP A 172 -1.30 10.38 -6.75
CA ASP A 172 -0.58 9.82 -7.90
C ASP A 172 0.94 9.86 -7.68
N LEU A 173 1.50 11.02 -7.30
CA LEU A 173 2.91 11.18 -6.98
C LEU A 173 3.38 10.21 -5.87
N ARG A 174 2.59 10.08 -4.80
CA ARG A 174 2.88 9.12 -3.73
C ARG A 174 2.89 7.68 -4.25
N THR A 175 1.94 7.32 -5.11
CA THR A 175 1.84 5.99 -5.70
C THR A 175 3.04 5.67 -6.59
N TRP A 176 3.42 6.61 -7.45
CA TRP A 176 4.55 6.44 -8.37
C TRP A 176 5.88 6.35 -7.64
N LEU A 177 6.15 7.26 -6.69
CA LEU A 177 7.36 7.21 -5.87
C LEU A 177 7.42 5.95 -4.98
N SER A 178 6.29 5.50 -4.43
CA SER A 178 6.21 4.24 -3.69
C SER A 178 6.56 3.04 -4.57
N SER A 179 6.11 3.07 -5.82
CA SER A 179 6.37 2.01 -6.79
C SER A 179 7.81 2.05 -7.31
N THR A 180 8.41 3.23 -7.50
CA THR A 180 9.85 3.41 -7.81
C THR A 180 10.74 2.78 -6.74
N LEU A 181 10.40 2.92 -5.45
CA LEU A 181 11.12 2.23 -4.36
C LEU A 181 10.93 0.71 -4.43
N THR A 182 9.72 0.26 -4.77
CA THR A 182 9.40 -1.18 -4.93
C THR A 182 10.17 -1.80 -6.08
N ASP A 183 10.28 -1.10 -7.21
CA ASP A 183 11.04 -1.53 -8.39
C ASP A 183 12.53 -1.70 -8.08
N GLN A 184 13.14 -0.72 -7.39
CA GLN A 184 14.52 -0.82 -6.93
C GLN A 184 14.72 -2.03 -6.00
N GLU A 185 13.82 -2.25 -5.04
CA GLU A 185 13.91 -3.43 -4.16
C GLU A 185 13.77 -4.74 -4.93
N THR A 186 12.90 -4.78 -5.94
CA THR A 186 12.67 -5.97 -6.77
C THR A 186 13.94 -6.41 -7.52
N CYS A 187 14.77 -5.46 -7.96
CA CYS A 187 16.09 -5.78 -8.54
C CYS A 187 16.99 -6.46 -7.49
N LEU A 188 17.06 -5.92 -6.28
CA LEU A 188 17.86 -6.50 -5.20
C LEU A 188 17.36 -7.90 -4.82
N ASP A 189 16.06 -8.07 -4.67
CA ASP A 189 15.44 -9.37 -4.37
C ASP A 189 15.80 -10.40 -5.46
N ALA A 190 15.69 -10.05 -6.74
CA ALA A 190 16.03 -10.96 -7.84
C ALA A 190 17.53 -11.35 -7.86
N LEU A 191 18.42 -10.41 -7.54
CA LEU A 191 19.85 -10.69 -7.44
C LEU A 191 20.18 -11.59 -6.23
N GLU A 192 19.52 -11.35 -5.08
CA GLU A 192 19.68 -12.15 -3.87
C GLU A 192 19.15 -13.58 -4.06
N GLU A 193 17.97 -13.73 -4.66
CA GLU A 193 17.37 -15.03 -5.02
C GLU A 193 18.31 -15.91 -5.85
N MET A 194 19.02 -15.31 -6.80
CA MET A 194 19.95 -16.01 -7.69
C MET A 194 21.38 -16.07 -7.14
N ASN A 195 21.62 -15.65 -5.89
CA ASN A 195 22.94 -15.60 -5.25
C ASN A 195 23.99 -14.83 -6.09
N ALA A 196 23.60 -13.73 -6.73
CA ALA A 196 24.50 -12.95 -7.56
C ALA A 196 25.62 -12.31 -6.72
N THR A 197 26.84 -12.29 -7.26
CA THR A 197 28.02 -11.71 -6.56
C THR A 197 27.95 -10.19 -6.43
N PHE A 198 27.14 -9.52 -7.25
CA PHE A 198 27.06 -8.06 -7.33
C PHE A 198 26.03 -7.44 -6.37
N VAL A 199 25.37 -8.22 -5.50
CA VAL A 199 24.31 -7.71 -4.60
C VAL A 199 24.78 -6.54 -3.74
N ASN A 200 25.98 -6.63 -3.16
CA ASN A 200 26.52 -5.57 -2.32
C ASN A 200 26.89 -4.32 -3.13
N ASP A 201 27.44 -4.50 -4.33
CA ASP A 201 27.74 -3.40 -5.26
C ASP A 201 26.44 -2.72 -5.72
N ALA A 202 25.37 -3.48 -5.97
CA ALA A 202 24.05 -2.96 -6.28
C ALA A 202 23.50 -2.11 -5.15
N LYS A 203 23.54 -2.61 -3.90
CA LYS A 203 23.12 -1.83 -2.73
C LYS A 203 23.88 -0.51 -2.62
N LEU A 204 25.18 -0.51 -2.89
CA LEU A 204 26.01 0.71 -2.83
C LEU A 204 25.65 1.69 -3.95
N LEU A 205 25.54 1.21 -5.19
CA LEU A 205 25.19 2.03 -6.36
C LEU A 205 23.77 2.62 -6.26
N MET A 206 22.84 1.85 -5.71
CA MET A 206 21.43 2.21 -5.56
C MET A 206 21.15 3.04 -4.31
N LYS A 207 22.15 3.30 -3.47
CA LYS A 207 21.98 4.05 -2.22
C LYS A 207 21.35 5.42 -2.49
N ASN A 208 21.98 6.22 -3.36
CA ASN A 208 21.52 7.57 -3.66
C ASN A 208 20.13 7.58 -4.32
N SER A 209 19.87 6.65 -5.25
CA SER A 209 18.56 6.56 -5.90
C SER A 209 17.44 6.17 -4.94
N THR A 210 17.73 5.28 -3.99
CA THR A 210 16.79 4.90 -2.93
C THR A 210 16.53 6.06 -1.97
N GLU A 211 17.59 6.70 -1.45
CA GLU A 211 17.48 7.80 -0.49
C GLU A 211 16.78 9.02 -1.10
N PHE A 212 17.14 9.43 -2.32
CA PHE A 212 16.51 10.59 -2.97
C PHE A 212 15.04 10.35 -3.32
N THR A 213 14.69 9.11 -3.72
CA THR A 213 13.28 8.75 -3.96
C THR A 213 12.49 8.74 -2.65
N SER A 214 13.05 8.17 -1.57
CA SER A 214 12.44 8.16 -0.23
C SER A 214 12.23 9.58 0.30
N ASN A 215 13.22 10.46 0.16
CA ASN A 215 13.11 11.86 0.55
C ASN A 215 12.01 12.58 -0.23
N SER A 216 11.95 12.39 -1.55
CA SER A 216 10.90 12.96 -2.41
C SER A 216 9.51 12.46 -1.99
N LEU A 217 9.40 11.16 -1.66
CA LEU A 217 8.16 10.54 -1.17
C LEU A 217 7.71 11.13 0.17
N ALA A 218 8.63 11.31 1.12
CA ALA A 218 8.35 11.92 2.40
C ALA A 218 7.90 13.38 2.27
N ILE A 219 8.54 14.14 1.37
CA ILE A 219 8.18 15.54 1.08
C ILE A 219 6.74 15.59 0.54
N VAL A 220 6.40 14.82 -0.50
CA VAL A 220 5.05 14.87 -1.08
C VAL A 220 3.98 14.35 -0.13
N ALA A 221 4.30 13.35 0.70
CA ALA A 221 3.38 12.83 1.71
C ALA A 221 3.00 13.89 2.77
N ASN A 222 3.89 14.86 3.02
CA ASN A 222 3.70 15.90 4.03
C ASN A 222 3.55 17.32 3.45
N ILE A 223 3.47 17.46 2.12
CA ILE A 223 3.58 18.76 1.45
C ILE A 223 2.50 19.74 1.87
N LEU A 224 1.25 19.27 2.09
CA LEU A 224 0.17 20.13 2.58
C LEU A 224 0.46 20.71 3.96
N GLY A 225 1.07 19.91 4.85
CA GLY A 225 1.51 20.37 6.16
C GLY A 225 2.66 21.37 6.07
N ILE A 226 3.60 21.16 5.14
CA ILE A 226 4.72 22.07 4.87
C ILE A 226 4.21 23.42 4.36
N LEU A 227 3.35 23.43 3.33
CA LEU A 227 2.80 24.67 2.76
C LEU A 227 1.98 25.46 3.79
N GLY A 228 1.26 24.77 4.68
CA GLY A 228 0.52 25.38 5.78
C GLY A 228 1.39 26.14 6.77
N ARG A 229 2.65 25.74 6.98
CA ARG A 229 3.60 26.45 7.86
C ARG A 229 4.01 27.82 7.32
N PHE A 230 3.98 27.99 6.00
CA PHE A 230 4.41 29.21 5.32
C PHE A 230 3.24 30.10 4.86
N ASN A 231 2.01 29.80 5.31
CA ASN A 231 0.79 30.46 4.88
C ASN A 231 0.63 30.49 3.33
N ILE A 232 1.21 29.50 2.65
CA ILE A 232 1.05 29.33 1.20
C ILE A 232 -0.37 28.78 0.97
N PRO A 233 -1.18 29.38 0.07
CA PRO A 233 -2.58 29.01 -0.10
C PRO A 233 -2.78 27.51 -0.33
N ILE A 234 -3.26 26.80 0.70
CA ILE A 234 -3.67 25.40 0.57
C ILE A 234 -5.06 25.39 -0.05
N HIS A 235 -5.13 25.13 -1.35
CA HIS A 235 -6.42 24.98 -2.01
C HIS A 235 -6.92 23.53 -1.88
N ARG A 236 -7.33 23.15 -0.66
CA ARG A 236 -8.02 21.88 -0.41
C ARG A 236 -9.41 21.96 -1.04
N LYS A 237 -9.58 21.41 -2.25
CA LYS A 237 -10.91 21.21 -2.82
C LYS A 237 -11.60 20.16 -1.95
N LEU A 238 -12.60 20.57 -1.17
CA LEU A 238 -13.59 19.63 -0.67
C LEU A 238 -14.17 18.94 -1.91
N LEU A 239 -14.19 17.60 -1.94
CA LEU A 239 -14.75 16.80 -3.04
C LEU A 239 -16.08 17.41 -3.47
N SER A 240 -16.04 18.10 -4.60
CA SER A 240 -17.18 18.70 -5.28
C SER A 240 -17.20 18.07 -6.66
N ASN A 241 -18.40 17.63 -7.01
CA ASN A 241 -18.74 16.76 -8.13
C ASN A 241 -18.00 17.06 -9.44
N GLU A 242 -17.68 15.95 -10.12
CA GLU A 242 -17.55 15.79 -11.56
C GLU A 242 -16.45 16.56 -12.28
N GLU A 243 -15.23 16.02 -12.22
CA GLU A 243 -14.35 16.00 -13.40
C GLU A 243 -13.52 14.71 -13.33
N PHE A 244 -13.81 13.78 -14.24
CA PHE A 244 -13.05 12.54 -14.40
C PHE A 244 -11.73 12.85 -15.11
N PRO A 245 -10.61 12.16 -14.81
CA PRO A 245 -9.35 12.35 -15.53
C PRO A 245 -9.50 12.15 -17.04
N GLU A 246 -8.74 12.87 -17.88
CA GLU A 246 -8.83 12.81 -19.35
C GLU A 246 -8.61 11.41 -19.96
N TRP A 247 -7.95 10.50 -19.23
CA TRP A 247 -7.75 9.11 -19.68
C TRP A 247 -8.98 8.22 -19.46
N VAL A 248 -10.02 8.72 -18.77
CA VAL A 248 -11.30 8.05 -18.53
C VAL A 248 -12.33 8.49 -19.55
N ALA A 249 -12.49 7.71 -20.63
CA ALA A 249 -13.58 7.94 -21.58
C ALA A 249 -14.93 7.50 -20.98
N VAL A 250 -15.98 8.31 -21.14
CA VAL A 250 -17.35 8.02 -20.66
C VAL A 250 -17.90 6.67 -21.16
N GLY A 251 -17.41 6.17 -22.30
CA GLY A 251 -17.79 4.88 -22.90
C GLY A 251 -17.34 3.62 -22.14
N ASP A 252 -16.32 3.73 -21.29
CA ASP A 252 -15.76 2.60 -20.54
C ASP A 252 -16.69 2.07 -19.44
N ARG A 253 -17.67 2.88 -19.03
CA ARG A 253 -18.69 2.57 -18.02
C ARG A 253 -19.65 1.45 -18.43
N ARG A 254 -19.81 1.21 -19.72
CA ARG A 254 -20.79 0.24 -20.24
C ARG A 254 -20.19 -1.14 -20.50
N LEU A 255 -18.89 -1.21 -20.83
CA LEU A 255 -18.23 -2.42 -21.31
C LEU A 255 -18.06 -3.52 -20.24
N ILE A 256 -18.01 -3.18 -18.96
CA ILE A 256 -17.83 -4.16 -17.88
C ILE A 256 -19.16 -4.60 -17.25
N GLN A 257 -20.23 -3.82 -17.42
CA GLN A 257 -21.59 -4.23 -17.07
C GLN A 257 -22.27 -4.98 -18.21
N GLU A 258 -21.87 -4.71 -19.45
CA GLU A 258 -22.26 -5.52 -20.59
C GLU A 258 -21.79 -6.96 -20.36
N VAL A 259 -22.72 -7.89 -20.52
CA VAL A 259 -22.43 -9.32 -20.38
C VAL A 259 -21.32 -9.71 -21.37
N ASN A 260 -21.37 -9.14 -22.59
CA ASN A 260 -20.44 -9.35 -23.68
C ASN A 260 -20.06 -8.02 -24.35
N PRO A 261 -19.02 -7.30 -23.89
CA PRO A 261 -18.55 -6.10 -24.59
C PRO A 261 -18.02 -6.46 -25.98
N LYS A 262 -18.23 -5.59 -26.97
CA LYS A 262 -17.72 -5.81 -28.32
C LYS A 262 -16.18 -5.93 -28.29
N PRO A 263 -15.58 -7.07 -28.69
CA PRO A 263 -14.13 -7.21 -28.70
C PRO A 263 -13.49 -6.54 -29.91
N ASP A 264 -12.28 -6.02 -29.72
CA ASP A 264 -11.37 -5.61 -30.80
C ASP A 264 -10.63 -6.81 -31.38
N VAL A 265 -10.39 -7.84 -30.56
CA VAL A 265 -9.81 -9.12 -30.97
C VAL A 265 -10.40 -10.27 -30.16
N THR A 266 -10.74 -11.35 -30.85
CA THR A 266 -11.20 -12.61 -30.26
C THR A 266 -10.11 -13.67 -30.36
N VAL A 267 -9.74 -14.26 -29.23
CA VAL A 267 -8.83 -15.41 -29.13
C VAL A 267 -9.65 -16.69 -29.03
N ALA A 268 -9.36 -17.67 -29.88
CA ALA A 268 -9.93 -19.01 -29.76
C ALA A 268 -8.95 -20.07 -30.25
N SER A 269 -8.57 -21.00 -29.36
CA SER A 269 -7.61 -22.07 -29.68
C SER A 269 -8.12 -23.04 -30.76
N ASP A 270 -9.44 -23.17 -30.91
CA ASP A 270 -10.11 -23.97 -31.95
C ASP A 270 -10.12 -23.32 -33.35
N GLY A 271 -9.63 -22.07 -33.46
CA GLY A 271 -9.60 -21.31 -34.71
C GLY A 271 -10.90 -20.58 -35.06
N SER A 272 -11.89 -20.54 -34.16
CA SER A 272 -13.15 -19.82 -34.34
C SER A 272 -13.09 -18.32 -33.98
N GLY A 273 -11.89 -17.80 -33.69
CA GLY A 273 -11.61 -16.40 -33.35
C GLY A 273 -10.67 -15.74 -34.38
N ASP A 274 -10.29 -14.50 -34.12
CA ASP A 274 -9.38 -13.73 -34.98
C ASP A 274 -7.92 -14.20 -34.88
N VAL A 275 -7.55 -14.76 -33.73
CA VAL A 275 -6.21 -15.29 -33.42
C VAL A 275 -6.33 -16.55 -32.56
N ARG A 276 -5.28 -17.38 -32.52
CA ARG A 276 -5.29 -18.65 -31.76
C ARG A 276 -4.68 -18.55 -30.38
N THR A 277 -3.79 -17.58 -30.20
CA THR A 277 -3.03 -17.42 -28.96
C THR A 277 -3.26 -16.04 -28.34
N ILE A 278 -3.10 -15.96 -27.03
CA ILE A 278 -3.22 -14.70 -26.30
C ILE A 278 -2.05 -13.78 -26.67
N GLY A 279 -0.85 -14.34 -26.86
CA GLY A 279 0.31 -13.59 -27.33
C GLY A 279 0.08 -12.90 -28.69
N GLU A 280 -0.65 -13.51 -29.61
CA GLU A 280 -1.05 -12.88 -30.88
C GLU A 280 -2.02 -11.71 -30.69
N ALA A 281 -3.00 -11.85 -29.79
CA ALA A 281 -3.91 -10.75 -29.46
C ALA A 281 -3.17 -9.57 -28.81
N VAL A 282 -2.26 -9.84 -27.87
CA VAL A 282 -1.46 -8.81 -27.19
C VAL A 282 -0.63 -8.01 -28.20
N LYS A 283 -0.08 -8.64 -29.24
CA LYS A 283 0.67 -7.94 -30.30
C LYS A 283 -0.17 -6.95 -31.12
N LYS A 284 -1.51 -7.09 -31.11
CA LYS A 284 -2.43 -6.17 -31.80
C LYS A 284 -2.80 -4.94 -30.95
N VAL A 285 -2.44 -4.93 -29.66
CA VAL A 285 -2.76 -3.82 -28.76
C VAL A 285 -1.96 -2.58 -29.17
N PRO A 286 -2.61 -1.43 -29.43
CA PRO A 286 -1.91 -0.18 -29.70
C PRO A 286 -1.21 0.34 -28.44
N LYS A 287 0.04 0.80 -28.60
CA LYS A 287 0.84 1.35 -27.49
C LYS A 287 0.25 2.67 -26.99
N LYS A 288 0.23 2.84 -25.66
CA LYS A 288 -0.23 4.02 -24.92
C LYS A 288 -1.60 4.51 -25.37
N SER A 289 -2.50 3.57 -25.66
CA SER A 289 -3.87 3.87 -26.09
C SER A 289 -4.62 4.68 -25.03
N LYS A 290 -5.27 5.76 -25.45
CA LYS A 290 -6.17 6.56 -24.59
C LYS A 290 -7.57 5.95 -24.47
N THR A 291 -7.91 5.00 -25.34
CA THR A 291 -9.17 4.28 -25.32
C THR A 291 -8.95 2.82 -24.98
N ARG A 292 -9.98 2.18 -24.42
CA ARG A 292 -9.91 0.77 -24.05
C ARG A 292 -9.78 -0.14 -25.27
N PHE A 293 -8.84 -1.09 -25.20
CA PHE A 293 -8.71 -2.19 -26.17
C PHE A 293 -9.23 -3.48 -25.54
N VAL A 294 -10.19 -4.13 -26.19
CA VAL A 294 -10.93 -5.27 -25.63
C VAL A 294 -10.50 -6.58 -26.28
N ILE A 295 -9.92 -7.48 -25.48
CA ILE A 295 -9.55 -8.84 -25.85
C ILE A 295 -10.59 -9.80 -25.26
N TYR A 296 -11.30 -10.52 -26.12
CA TYR A 296 -12.17 -11.63 -25.71
C TYR A 296 -11.41 -12.95 -25.88
N VAL A 297 -11.33 -13.75 -24.82
CA VAL A 297 -10.69 -15.07 -24.84
C VAL A 297 -11.76 -16.14 -24.64
N LYS A 298 -12.03 -16.93 -25.68
CA LYS A 298 -13.00 -18.03 -25.58
C LYS A 298 -12.52 -19.13 -24.65
N ALA A 299 -13.47 -19.92 -24.15
CA ALA A 299 -13.23 -21.10 -23.34
C ALA A 299 -12.14 -22.00 -23.93
N GLY A 300 -11.25 -22.47 -23.05
CA GLY A 300 -10.05 -23.22 -23.41
C GLY A 300 -8.96 -23.05 -22.35
N GLU A 301 -8.00 -23.97 -22.38
CA GLU A 301 -6.75 -23.82 -21.65
C GLU A 301 -5.65 -23.33 -22.59
N TYR A 302 -5.09 -22.16 -22.27
CA TYR A 302 -4.04 -21.49 -23.02
C TYR A 302 -2.73 -21.61 -22.24
N VAL A 303 -1.88 -22.57 -22.64
CA VAL A 303 -0.58 -22.81 -22.02
C VAL A 303 0.43 -21.81 -22.59
N GLU A 304 0.44 -20.59 -22.03
CA GLU A 304 1.23 -19.47 -22.51
C GLU A 304 1.79 -18.64 -21.35
N THR A 305 3.02 -18.15 -21.51
CA THR A 305 3.58 -17.12 -20.63
C THR A 305 3.40 -15.77 -21.29
N VAL A 306 2.52 -14.94 -20.74
CA VAL A 306 2.14 -13.65 -21.34
C VAL A 306 2.73 -12.50 -20.54
N ARG A 307 3.26 -11.51 -21.25
CA ARG A 307 3.84 -10.27 -20.70
C ARG A 307 3.22 -9.08 -21.42
N MET A 308 2.60 -8.20 -20.66
CA MET A 308 2.11 -6.91 -21.13
C MET A 308 2.93 -5.80 -20.47
N ASP A 309 3.86 -5.24 -21.23
CA ASP A 309 4.77 -4.20 -20.74
C ASP A 309 4.03 -2.89 -20.42
N LYS A 310 4.76 -1.94 -19.82
CA LYS A 310 4.25 -0.61 -19.43
C LYS A 310 3.70 0.22 -20.57
N SER A 311 3.93 -0.15 -21.84
CA SER A 311 3.40 0.56 -23.00
C SER A 311 1.97 0.15 -23.38
N LEU A 312 1.43 -0.95 -22.85
CA LEU A 312 0.09 -1.44 -23.20
C LEU A 312 -0.97 -0.94 -22.22
N TRP A 313 -1.49 0.27 -22.47
CA TRP A 313 -2.46 0.92 -21.58
C TRP A 313 -3.90 0.54 -21.89
N ASN A 314 -4.76 0.61 -20.87
CA ASN A 314 -6.21 0.50 -20.98
C ASN A 314 -6.68 -0.79 -21.70
N VAL A 315 -6.08 -1.92 -21.39
CA VAL A 315 -6.50 -3.21 -21.97
C VAL A 315 -7.50 -3.89 -21.05
N MET A 316 -8.64 -4.29 -21.61
CA MET A 316 -9.59 -5.18 -20.97
C MET A 316 -9.50 -6.56 -21.61
N MET A 317 -9.29 -7.58 -20.79
CA MET A 317 -9.34 -8.98 -21.19
C MET A 317 -10.48 -9.67 -20.46
N TYR A 318 -11.37 -10.34 -21.19
CA TYR A 318 -12.45 -11.12 -20.58
C TYR A 318 -12.61 -12.50 -21.18
N GLY A 319 -13.06 -13.44 -20.36
CA GLY A 319 -13.26 -14.84 -20.73
C GLY A 319 -14.72 -15.27 -20.65
N ASP A 320 -14.98 -16.52 -21.04
CA ASP A 320 -16.33 -17.11 -20.99
C ASP A 320 -16.81 -17.48 -19.58
N ASP A 321 -15.88 -17.66 -18.63
CA ASP A 321 -16.06 -17.89 -17.19
C ASP A 321 -14.67 -18.26 -16.62
N LYS A 322 -14.39 -17.91 -15.36
CA LYS A 322 -13.13 -18.26 -14.69
C LYS A 322 -12.86 -19.78 -14.60
N THR A 323 -13.88 -20.62 -14.72
CA THR A 323 -13.73 -22.09 -14.77
C THR A 323 -13.55 -22.66 -16.17
N LYS A 324 -13.76 -21.84 -17.21
CA LYS A 324 -13.72 -22.26 -18.62
C LYS A 324 -12.56 -21.67 -19.41
N THR A 325 -12.14 -20.45 -19.08
CA THR A 325 -11.04 -19.74 -19.74
C THR A 325 -9.86 -19.69 -18.81
N ILE A 326 -8.84 -20.52 -19.08
CA ILE A 326 -7.70 -20.74 -18.18
C ILE A 326 -6.42 -20.38 -18.94
N ILE A 327 -5.61 -19.50 -18.35
CA ILE A 327 -4.26 -19.20 -18.82
C ILE A 327 -3.29 -19.89 -17.87
N SER A 328 -2.51 -20.84 -18.38
CA SER A 328 -1.64 -21.68 -17.57
C SER A 328 -0.16 -21.61 -17.96
N GLY A 329 0.69 -21.72 -16.94
CA GLY A 329 2.15 -21.76 -17.06
C GLY A 329 2.76 -22.58 -15.94
N SER A 330 4.09 -22.72 -15.92
CA SER A 330 4.79 -23.57 -14.95
C SER A 330 6.20 -23.08 -14.59
N LEU A 331 6.54 -21.83 -14.92
CA LEU A 331 7.82 -21.25 -14.53
C LEU A 331 7.91 -21.13 -13.01
N ASN A 332 9.10 -21.37 -12.47
CA ASN A 332 9.32 -21.44 -11.03
C ASN A 332 10.78 -21.16 -10.64
N PHE A 333 10.97 -20.90 -9.35
CA PHE A 333 12.27 -20.60 -8.76
C PHE A 333 13.27 -21.75 -8.83
N ILE A 334 12.86 -22.98 -8.49
CA ILE A 334 13.76 -24.15 -8.47
C ILE A 334 14.46 -24.37 -9.82
N ASP A 335 13.71 -24.21 -10.91
CA ASP A 335 14.22 -24.38 -12.27
C ASP A 335 15.05 -23.16 -12.77
N GLY A 336 15.33 -22.20 -11.88
CA GLY A 336 16.27 -21.10 -12.09
C GLY A 336 15.67 -19.83 -12.65
N THR A 337 14.37 -19.59 -12.45
CA THR A 337 13.71 -18.35 -12.85
C THR A 337 13.50 -17.48 -11.61
N PRO A 338 14.02 -16.24 -11.55
CA PRO A 338 13.72 -15.33 -10.44
C PRO A 338 12.21 -15.14 -10.26
N THR A 339 11.74 -14.99 -9.02
CA THR A 339 10.31 -14.98 -8.67
C THR A 339 9.51 -14.03 -9.55
N PHE A 340 10.02 -12.82 -9.80
CA PHE A 340 9.40 -11.81 -10.66
C PHE A 340 9.06 -12.31 -12.09
N GLU A 341 9.91 -13.18 -12.65
CA GLU A 341 9.76 -13.75 -14.00
C GLU A 341 9.01 -15.09 -14.02
N THR A 342 8.66 -15.66 -12.86
CA THR A 342 7.89 -16.92 -12.81
C THR A 342 6.42 -16.74 -13.19
N ALA A 343 5.94 -15.49 -13.25
CA ALA A 343 4.54 -15.17 -13.54
C ALA A 343 4.06 -15.85 -14.82
N THR A 344 2.92 -16.55 -14.76
CA THR A 344 2.25 -17.06 -15.97
C THR A 344 1.73 -15.88 -16.79
N PHE A 345 1.09 -14.92 -16.14
CA PHE A 345 0.63 -13.68 -16.76
C PHE A 345 1.16 -12.47 -15.98
N ALA A 346 1.75 -11.50 -16.66
CA ALA A 346 2.22 -10.27 -16.03
C ALA A 346 1.77 -9.01 -16.77
N VAL A 347 1.32 -8.01 -16.02
CA VAL A 347 0.87 -6.70 -16.55
C VAL A 347 1.57 -5.55 -15.86
N ALA A 348 2.01 -4.56 -16.63
CA ALA A 348 2.61 -3.32 -16.13
C ALA A 348 1.94 -2.05 -16.69
N GLY A 349 1.31 -2.12 -17.87
CA GLY A 349 0.60 -0.97 -18.44
C GLY A 349 -0.64 -0.58 -17.63
N ARG A 350 -0.84 0.73 -17.41
CA ARG A 350 -1.92 1.28 -16.57
C ARG A 350 -3.33 0.90 -17.06
N GLY A 351 -4.28 0.79 -16.14
CA GLY A 351 -5.69 0.59 -16.44
C GLY A 351 -6.04 -0.80 -16.97
N PHE A 352 -5.24 -1.82 -16.64
CA PHE A 352 -5.54 -3.21 -17.03
C PHE A 352 -6.77 -3.75 -16.31
N ILE A 353 -7.66 -4.42 -17.05
CA ILE A 353 -8.86 -5.06 -16.50
C ILE A 353 -8.92 -6.51 -16.95
N ALA A 354 -9.04 -7.42 -16.00
CA ALA A 354 -9.34 -8.82 -16.27
C ALA A 354 -10.71 -9.19 -15.70
N ARG A 355 -11.50 -9.95 -16.46
CA ARG A 355 -12.81 -10.42 -16.04
C ARG A 355 -13.09 -11.85 -16.47
N ASP A 356 -13.68 -12.66 -15.59
CA ASP A 356 -14.17 -14.01 -15.93
C ASP A 356 -13.07 -14.94 -16.52
N ILE A 357 -11.83 -14.86 -16.01
CA ILE A 357 -10.65 -15.65 -16.44
C ILE A 357 -9.92 -16.26 -15.24
N ALA A 358 -9.32 -17.44 -15.42
CA ALA A 358 -8.36 -18.02 -14.49
C ALA A 358 -6.90 -17.84 -14.94
N PHE A 359 -6.04 -17.47 -14.00
CA PHE A 359 -4.58 -17.50 -14.14
C PHE A 359 -4.04 -18.61 -13.24
N LYS A 360 -3.24 -19.52 -13.81
CA LYS A 360 -2.78 -20.71 -13.11
C LYS A 360 -1.29 -20.96 -13.29
N ASN A 361 -0.57 -21.20 -12.20
CA ASN A 361 0.77 -21.76 -12.25
C ASN A 361 0.77 -23.22 -11.76
N THR A 362 1.18 -24.13 -12.64
CA THR A 362 1.13 -25.58 -12.47
C THR A 362 2.42 -26.19 -11.94
N ALA A 363 3.43 -25.38 -11.58
CA ALA A 363 4.73 -25.89 -11.12
C ALA A 363 4.64 -26.81 -9.90
N GLY A 364 3.70 -26.56 -8.98
CA GLY A 364 3.49 -27.37 -7.78
C GLY A 364 4.30 -26.93 -6.56
N ALA A 365 3.91 -27.40 -5.37
CA ALA A 365 4.53 -26.99 -4.10
C ALA A 365 6.03 -27.28 -3.98
N ALA A 366 6.52 -28.33 -4.65
CA ALA A 366 7.94 -28.73 -4.62
C ALA A 366 8.85 -27.78 -5.41
N LYS A 367 8.28 -26.85 -6.19
CA LYS A 367 9.00 -25.91 -7.05
C LYS A 367 9.20 -24.53 -6.41
N HIS A 368 8.78 -24.36 -5.15
CA HIS A 368 8.79 -23.10 -4.42
C HIS A 368 8.05 -21.98 -5.18
N GLN A 369 8.61 -20.77 -5.22
CA GLN A 369 7.97 -19.59 -5.79
C GLN A 369 7.59 -19.82 -7.26
N ALA A 370 6.30 -19.68 -7.57
CA ALA A 370 5.75 -19.91 -8.89
C ALA A 370 4.48 -19.08 -9.10
N VAL A 371 4.65 -17.88 -9.64
CA VAL A 371 3.59 -16.87 -9.74
C VAL A 371 2.57 -17.22 -10.84
N ALA A 372 1.28 -17.16 -10.51
CA ALA A 372 0.20 -17.28 -11.50
C ALA A 372 -0.07 -15.94 -12.17
N MET A 373 -0.24 -14.89 -11.38
CA MET A 373 -0.47 -13.52 -11.88
C MET A 373 0.45 -12.53 -11.17
N ARG A 374 1.10 -11.66 -11.95
CA ARG A 374 1.81 -10.48 -11.44
C ARG A 374 1.17 -9.20 -11.99
N SER A 375 0.72 -8.33 -11.10
CA SER A 375 0.26 -6.98 -11.50
C SER A 375 1.17 -5.92 -10.93
N GLY A 376 1.78 -5.13 -11.82
CA GLY A 376 2.35 -3.81 -11.54
C GLY A 376 1.57 -2.70 -12.25
N SER A 377 0.38 -2.99 -12.77
CA SER A 377 -0.48 -1.99 -13.43
C SER A 377 -1.16 -1.11 -12.40
N ASP A 378 -0.93 0.19 -12.49
CA ASP A 378 -1.73 1.16 -11.74
C ASP A 378 -3.19 1.15 -12.18
N GLN A 379 -4.09 1.33 -11.21
CA GLN A 379 -5.54 1.31 -11.39
C GLN A 379 -6.03 0.04 -12.11
N SER A 380 -5.45 -1.12 -11.77
CA SER A 380 -5.87 -2.39 -12.34
C SER A 380 -7.07 -3.00 -11.61
N VAL A 381 -7.93 -3.69 -12.35
CA VAL A 381 -9.12 -4.37 -11.83
C VAL A 381 -9.15 -5.83 -12.24
N PHE A 382 -9.43 -6.69 -11.27
CA PHE A 382 -9.69 -8.11 -11.49
C PHE A 382 -11.08 -8.43 -10.95
N TYR A 383 -12.00 -8.80 -11.83
CA TYR A 383 -13.40 -9.05 -11.47
C TYR A 383 -13.82 -10.47 -11.84
N ARG A 384 -14.23 -11.26 -10.83
CA ARG A 384 -14.58 -12.68 -11.02
C ARG A 384 -13.47 -13.48 -11.69
N CYS A 385 -12.22 -13.21 -11.33
CA CYS A 385 -11.07 -13.99 -11.77
C CYS A 385 -10.75 -15.13 -10.80
N SER A 386 -9.95 -16.10 -11.24
CA SER A 386 -9.36 -17.11 -10.36
C SER A 386 -7.83 -17.05 -10.45
N PHE A 387 -7.15 -17.18 -9.31
CA PHE A 387 -5.70 -17.27 -9.22
C PHE A 387 -5.35 -18.57 -8.51
N ASP A 388 -4.72 -19.50 -9.21
CA ASP A 388 -4.44 -20.85 -8.72
C ASP A 388 -2.95 -21.17 -8.81
N GLY A 389 -2.35 -21.46 -7.65
CA GLY A 389 -0.96 -21.87 -7.53
C GLY A 389 -0.69 -22.53 -6.19
N PHE A 390 0.57 -22.46 -5.77
CA PHE A 390 1.03 -22.90 -4.46
C PHE A 390 1.72 -21.73 -3.77
N GLN A 391 3.06 -21.71 -3.74
CA GLN A 391 3.82 -20.62 -3.16
C GLN A 391 3.85 -19.43 -4.13
N ASP A 392 3.64 -18.22 -3.60
CA ASP A 392 3.71 -16.94 -4.33
C ASP A 392 2.69 -16.83 -5.49
N THR A 393 1.46 -17.31 -5.29
CA THR A 393 0.45 -17.38 -6.37
C THR A 393 0.11 -16.04 -7.01
N LEU A 394 -0.21 -15.01 -6.21
CA LEU A 394 -0.60 -13.69 -6.67
C LEU A 394 0.41 -12.64 -6.21
N TYR A 395 1.14 -12.08 -7.17
CA TYR A 395 2.09 -11.01 -6.93
C TYR A 395 1.45 -9.64 -7.23
N ALA A 396 0.83 -9.06 -6.20
CA ALA A 396 0.37 -7.67 -6.21
C ALA A 396 1.58 -6.74 -6.02
N HIS A 397 2.39 -6.64 -7.08
CA HIS A 397 3.75 -6.10 -7.06
C HIS A 397 3.79 -4.64 -6.61
N SER A 398 3.13 -3.73 -7.32
CA SER A 398 3.21 -2.27 -7.10
C SER A 398 1.94 -1.55 -7.59
N ASN A 399 1.88 -0.22 -7.38
CA ASN A 399 0.77 0.67 -7.74
C ASN A 399 -0.60 0.31 -7.10
N ARG A 400 -1.70 0.92 -7.57
CA ARG A 400 -3.06 0.73 -7.03
C ARG A 400 -3.80 -0.40 -7.75
N GLN A 401 -4.42 -1.30 -7.00
CA GLN A 401 -5.08 -2.49 -7.55
C GLN A 401 -6.39 -2.81 -6.81
N PHE A 402 -7.37 -3.35 -7.54
CA PHE A 402 -8.64 -3.79 -6.98
C PHE A 402 -9.03 -5.19 -7.45
N TYR A 403 -9.36 -6.07 -6.50
CA TYR A 403 -9.78 -7.44 -6.77
C TYR A 403 -11.17 -7.65 -6.18
N ARG A 404 -12.15 -8.01 -7.01
CA ARG A 404 -13.55 -8.17 -6.63
C ARG A 404 -14.06 -9.54 -7.03
N GLU A 405 -14.70 -10.26 -6.10
CA GLU A 405 -15.34 -11.57 -6.35
C GLU A 405 -14.38 -12.62 -6.95
N CYS A 406 -13.09 -12.50 -6.64
CA CYS A 406 -12.05 -13.40 -7.12
C CYS A 406 -11.90 -14.62 -6.21
N ASP A 407 -11.46 -15.75 -6.78
CA ASP A 407 -10.96 -16.89 -6.02
C ASP A 407 -9.44 -16.87 -6.01
N ILE A 408 -8.81 -16.95 -4.83
CA ILE A 408 -7.34 -16.90 -4.70
C ILE A 408 -6.89 -18.12 -3.90
N THR A 409 -6.08 -18.99 -4.51
CA THR A 409 -5.68 -20.26 -3.92
C THR A 409 -4.16 -20.38 -3.83
N GLY A 410 -3.63 -20.80 -2.69
CA GLY A 410 -2.21 -21.12 -2.58
C GLY A 410 -1.78 -21.61 -1.20
N THR A 411 -0.46 -21.65 -0.97
CA THR A 411 0.16 -22.19 0.25
C THR A 411 0.96 -21.13 1.01
N ILE A 412 2.22 -20.91 0.63
CA ILE A 412 3.14 -19.99 1.32
C ILE A 412 3.10 -18.65 0.58
N ASP A 413 2.86 -17.57 1.32
CA ASP A 413 2.91 -16.18 0.85
C ASP A 413 2.09 -15.95 -0.43
N PHE A 414 0.95 -16.64 -0.55
CA PHE A 414 0.28 -16.74 -1.85
C PHE A 414 -0.41 -15.45 -2.31
N ILE A 415 -0.48 -14.43 -1.46
CA ILE A 415 -0.75 -13.03 -1.81
C ILE A 415 0.40 -12.18 -1.29
N PHE A 416 1.26 -11.68 -2.17
CA PHE A 416 2.47 -10.95 -1.75
C PHE A 416 2.76 -9.75 -2.65
N GLY A 417 3.65 -8.88 -2.17
CA GLY A 417 4.08 -7.68 -2.88
C GLY A 417 3.85 -6.39 -2.09
N ASN A 418 3.93 -5.26 -2.79
CA ASN A 418 3.92 -3.93 -2.18
C ASN A 418 2.98 -2.95 -2.90
N ALA A 419 1.93 -3.46 -3.55
CA ALA A 419 0.84 -2.63 -4.06
C ALA A 419 0.04 -1.95 -2.93
N ALA A 420 -0.66 -0.87 -3.27
CA ALA A 420 -1.84 -0.43 -2.55
C ALA A 420 -3.03 -1.23 -3.11
N VAL A 421 -3.53 -2.21 -2.35
CA VAL A 421 -4.48 -3.20 -2.89
C VAL A 421 -5.64 -3.49 -1.95
N VAL A 422 -6.84 -3.53 -2.51
CA VAL A 422 -8.05 -3.98 -1.83
C VAL A 422 -8.59 -5.24 -2.51
N PHE A 423 -8.76 -6.29 -1.70
CA PHE A 423 -9.51 -7.50 -2.04
C PHE A 423 -10.89 -7.38 -1.40
N GLN A 424 -11.94 -7.42 -2.20
CA GLN A 424 -13.31 -7.24 -1.72
C GLN A 424 -14.22 -8.37 -2.20
N SER A 425 -14.95 -8.99 -1.26
CA SER A 425 -15.85 -10.10 -1.58
C SER A 425 -15.17 -11.27 -2.31
N CYS A 426 -13.87 -11.45 -2.08
CA CYS A 426 -13.10 -12.56 -2.63
C CYS A 426 -13.22 -13.81 -1.75
N LYS A 427 -12.93 -14.97 -2.34
CA LYS A 427 -12.75 -16.23 -1.62
C LYS A 427 -11.26 -16.54 -1.56
N ILE A 428 -10.70 -16.49 -0.37
CA ILE A 428 -9.28 -16.69 -0.09
C ILE A 428 -9.10 -18.11 0.44
N ARG A 429 -8.47 -18.95 -0.36
CA ARG A 429 -8.51 -20.41 -0.21
C ARG A 429 -7.14 -21.02 0.01
N PRO A 430 -6.66 -21.10 1.26
CA PRO A 430 -5.45 -21.86 1.54
C PRO A 430 -5.66 -23.33 1.18
N ARG A 431 -4.63 -23.95 0.60
CA ARG A 431 -4.60 -25.36 0.23
C ARG A 431 -3.53 -26.11 1.02
N GLN A 432 -3.65 -27.44 1.10
CA GLN A 432 -2.69 -28.26 1.80
C GLN A 432 -1.28 -28.17 1.16
N PRO A 433 -0.25 -27.72 1.91
CA PRO A 433 1.14 -27.70 1.43
C PRO A 433 1.82 -29.07 1.60
N LEU A 434 3.10 -29.14 1.26
CA LEU A 434 3.91 -30.35 1.52
C LEU A 434 4.05 -30.61 3.03
N PRO A 435 4.37 -31.86 3.43
CA PRO A 435 4.63 -32.18 4.82
C PRO A 435 5.68 -31.25 5.45
N ASN A 436 5.47 -30.88 6.71
CA ASN A 436 6.34 -29.98 7.49
C ASN A 436 6.40 -28.52 7.00
N GLN A 437 5.57 -28.14 6.04
CA GLN A 437 5.35 -26.74 5.68
C GLN A 437 4.16 -26.15 6.47
N PHE A 438 4.02 -24.83 6.37
CA PHE A 438 2.89 -24.06 6.86
C PHE A 438 2.31 -23.24 5.70
N VAL A 439 1.19 -22.58 5.95
CA VAL A 439 0.52 -21.69 5.00
C VAL A 439 0.55 -20.26 5.54
N THR A 440 0.84 -19.30 4.67
CA THR A 440 0.73 -17.87 4.96
C THR A 440 -0.09 -17.22 3.86
N VAL A 441 -1.19 -16.56 4.24
CA VAL A 441 -2.06 -15.90 3.28
C VAL A 441 -1.36 -14.70 2.65
N THR A 442 -0.76 -13.83 3.48
CA THR A 442 -0.07 -12.62 2.98
C THR A 442 1.42 -12.56 3.30
N ALA A 443 2.18 -11.92 2.41
CA ALA A 443 3.52 -11.42 2.67
C ALA A 443 3.71 -10.02 2.08
N GLN A 444 3.32 -9.00 2.84
CA GLN A 444 3.34 -7.61 2.37
C GLN A 444 4.73 -6.97 2.54
N GLY A 445 5.21 -6.31 1.49
CA GLY A 445 6.60 -5.87 1.31
C GLY A 445 6.88 -4.36 1.47
N LYS A 446 6.12 -3.62 2.28
CA LYS A 446 6.37 -2.19 2.50
C LYS A 446 7.65 -1.95 3.29
N LYS A 447 8.54 -1.09 2.76
CA LYS A 447 9.90 -0.88 3.26
C LYS A 447 10.17 0.55 3.73
N ASP A 448 9.34 1.51 3.35
CA ASP A 448 9.43 2.92 3.76
C ASP A 448 8.07 3.37 4.35
N PRO A 449 8.06 4.12 5.48
CA PRO A 449 6.81 4.49 6.16
C PRO A 449 5.90 5.38 5.33
N ASN A 450 6.48 6.20 4.44
CA ASN A 450 5.76 7.17 3.62
C ASN A 450 5.13 6.54 2.38
N GLN A 451 5.45 5.28 2.06
CA GLN A 451 4.77 4.54 1.00
C GLN A 451 3.27 4.44 1.30
N ASN A 452 2.44 4.71 0.30
CA ASN A 452 0.98 4.58 0.41
C ASN A 452 0.49 3.15 0.11
N SER A 453 1.39 2.17 0.08
CA SER A 453 1.08 0.76 -0.12
C SER A 453 0.53 0.07 1.14
N GLY A 454 -0.17 -1.05 0.93
CA GLY A 454 -0.92 -1.75 1.97
C GLY A 454 -1.80 -2.83 1.36
N MET A 455 -2.03 -3.92 2.10
CA MET A 455 -3.00 -4.96 1.72
C MET A 455 -4.25 -4.88 2.59
N SER A 456 -5.41 -4.71 1.97
CA SER A 456 -6.70 -4.74 2.63
C SER A 456 -7.52 -5.92 2.13
N ILE A 457 -7.90 -6.82 3.03
CA ILE A 457 -8.79 -7.95 2.75
C ILE A 457 -10.12 -7.66 3.43
N GLN A 458 -11.09 -7.18 2.65
CA GLN A 458 -12.37 -6.66 3.13
C GLN A 458 -13.53 -7.56 2.69
N LYS A 459 -14.43 -7.91 3.62
CA LYS A 459 -15.65 -8.67 3.30
C LYS A 459 -15.39 -9.95 2.50
N CYS A 460 -14.25 -10.60 2.77
CA CYS A 460 -13.85 -11.83 2.09
C CYS A 460 -14.27 -13.06 2.89
N ASP A 461 -14.34 -14.20 2.21
CA ASP A 461 -14.46 -15.52 2.83
C ASP A 461 -13.09 -16.20 2.83
N LEU A 462 -12.54 -16.44 4.03
CA LEU A 462 -11.31 -17.20 4.22
C LEU A 462 -11.73 -18.61 4.63
N SER A 463 -11.65 -19.55 3.70
CA SER A 463 -12.04 -20.95 3.87
C SER A 463 -11.10 -21.87 3.08
N PRO A 464 -10.68 -23.03 3.62
CA PRO A 464 -9.69 -23.87 2.96
C PRO A 464 -10.26 -24.47 1.66
N LEU A 465 -9.41 -24.64 0.64
CA LEU A 465 -9.82 -25.30 -0.61
C LEU A 465 -10.08 -26.80 -0.40
N ASP A 466 -9.22 -27.44 0.38
CA ASP A 466 -9.15 -28.88 0.58
C ASP A 466 -9.04 -29.22 2.08
N ALA A 467 -8.75 -30.49 2.40
CA ALA A 467 -8.53 -30.95 3.77
C ALA A 467 -7.21 -30.40 4.32
N LEU A 468 -7.22 -29.13 4.72
CA LEU A 468 -6.07 -28.40 5.24
C LEU A 468 -5.80 -28.79 6.70
N THR A 469 -4.67 -29.47 6.94
CA THR A 469 -4.20 -29.84 8.28
C THR A 469 -2.95 -29.06 8.70
N ALA A 470 -2.27 -28.38 7.76
CA ALA A 470 -1.08 -27.61 8.06
C ALA A 470 -1.39 -26.34 8.88
N PRO A 471 -0.49 -25.91 9.78
CA PRO A 471 -0.60 -24.62 10.45
C PRO A 471 -0.74 -23.50 9.41
N THR A 472 -1.72 -22.63 9.61
CA THR A 472 -2.03 -21.55 8.66
C THR A 472 -2.11 -20.21 9.39
N TYR A 473 -1.53 -19.19 8.78
CA TYR A 473 -1.45 -17.83 9.31
C TYR A 473 -1.99 -16.82 8.27
N LEU A 474 -2.56 -15.72 8.75
CA LEU A 474 -3.02 -14.58 7.96
C LEU A 474 -1.86 -13.93 7.19
N GLY A 475 -0.64 -14.01 7.71
CA GLY A 475 0.54 -13.56 6.97
C GLY A 475 1.81 -13.47 7.81
N ARG A 476 2.86 -12.98 7.16
CA ARG A 476 4.17 -12.69 7.75
C ARG A 476 4.84 -11.45 7.12
N PRO A 477 5.62 -10.68 7.89
CA PRO A 477 6.13 -9.38 7.46
C PRO A 477 7.39 -9.51 6.62
N TRP A 478 7.23 -9.49 5.29
CA TRP A 478 8.37 -9.57 4.37
C TRP A 478 9.35 -8.41 4.54
N LYS A 479 8.84 -7.20 4.81
CA LYS A 479 9.66 -5.99 5.01
C LYS A 479 9.22 -5.22 6.27
N GLN A 480 10.06 -4.30 6.72
CA GLN A 480 10.00 -3.68 8.06
C GLN A 480 8.77 -2.79 8.33
N TYR A 481 8.06 -2.31 7.30
CA TYR A 481 6.80 -1.55 7.46
C TYR A 481 5.59 -2.34 6.94
N SER A 482 5.69 -3.68 6.91
CA SER A 482 4.63 -4.54 6.37
C SER A 482 3.25 -4.14 6.90
N THR A 483 2.31 -3.86 6.00
CA THR A 483 0.97 -3.36 6.36
C THR A 483 -0.11 -4.25 5.75
N THR A 484 -0.86 -4.96 6.59
CA THR A 484 -1.97 -5.83 6.19
C THR A 484 -3.15 -5.66 7.15
N VAL A 485 -4.34 -5.45 6.61
CA VAL A 485 -5.58 -5.35 7.39
C VAL A 485 -6.59 -6.36 6.89
N ILE A 486 -7.09 -7.20 7.78
CA ILE A 486 -8.17 -8.15 7.52
C ILE A 486 -9.43 -7.63 8.21
N MET A 487 -10.44 -7.26 7.45
CA MET A 487 -11.63 -6.63 8.01
C MET A 487 -12.94 -7.14 7.44
N GLN A 488 -13.95 -7.21 8.31
CA GLN A 488 -15.32 -7.60 7.98
C GLN A 488 -15.43 -8.94 7.24
N SER A 489 -14.43 -9.80 7.42
CA SER A 489 -14.27 -11.04 6.69
C SER A 489 -14.69 -12.22 7.57
N THR A 490 -15.14 -13.30 6.95
CA THR A 490 -15.39 -14.55 7.65
C THR A 490 -14.14 -15.41 7.61
N ILE A 491 -13.69 -15.90 8.77
CA ILE A 491 -12.47 -16.69 8.93
C ILE A 491 -12.84 -18.08 9.46
N GLY A 492 -12.56 -19.11 8.65
CA GLY A 492 -12.78 -20.51 9.00
C GLY A 492 -11.88 -21.02 10.15
N SER A 493 -12.17 -22.22 10.66
CA SER A 493 -11.53 -22.78 11.86
C SER A 493 -10.10 -23.29 11.65
N PHE A 494 -9.59 -23.24 10.42
CA PHE A 494 -8.24 -23.68 10.06
C PHE A 494 -7.14 -22.73 10.56
N LEU A 495 -7.49 -21.47 10.89
CA LEU A 495 -6.50 -20.47 11.24
C LEU A 495 -5.84 -20.81 12.57
N HIS A 496 -4.51 -20.82 12.59
CA HIS A 496 -3.74 -21.01 13.82
C HIS A 496 -4.04 -19.86 14.80
N PRO A 497 -4.25 -20.11 16.11
CA PRO A 497 -4.71 -19.07 17.04
C PRO A 497 -3.80 -17.84 17.15
N LEU A 498 -2.49 -18.01 16.95
CA LEU A 498 -1.52 -16.90 16.85
C LEU A 498 -1.87 -15.90 15.73
N GLY A 499 -2.56 -16.34 14.68
CA GLY A 499 -3.02 -15.55 13.54
C GLY A 499 -1.92 -15.12 12.57
N TRP A 500 -0.75 -14.72 13.08
CA TRP A 500 0.37 -14.22 12.30
C TRP A 500 1.65 -14.97 12.68
N ILE A 501 2.61 -15.05 11.76
CA ILE A 501 3.91 -15.68 12.01
C ILE A 501 5.08 -14.76 11.64
N GLU A 502 6.15 -14.88 12.40
CA GLU A 502 7.40 -14.15 12.20
C GLU A 502 8.05 -14.49 10.83
N TRP A 503 8.74 -13.52 10.24
CA TRP A 503 9.47 -13.73 8.98
C TRP A 503 10.68 -14.65 9.18
N VAL A 504 11.46 -14.37 10.23
CA VAL A 504 12.58 -15.19 10.69
C VAL A 504 12.19 -15.83 12.01
N LYS A 505 12.32 -17.15 12.09
CA LYS A 505 11.96 -17.92 13.29
C LYS A 505 12.71 -17.41 14.53
N GLY A 506 11.97 -17.14 15.61
CA GLY A 506 12.48 -16.63 16.88
C GLY A 506 12.83 -15.13 16.87
N VAL A 507 12.53 -14.39 15.81
CA VAL A 507 12.83 -12.96 15.70
C VAL A 507 11.51 -12.19 15.63
N GLU A 508 11.24 -11.40 16.66
CA GLU A 508 10.06 -10.54 16.64
C GLU A 508 10.12 -9.56 15.45
N PRO A 509 8.99 -9.36 14.74
CA PRO A 509 8.92 -8.35 13.70
C PRO A 509 9.20 -6.93 14.21
N ALA A 510 9.64 -6.08 13.29
CA ALA A 510 9.83 -4.66 13.57
C ALA A 510 8.54 -4.04 14.15
N SER A 511 8.67 -3.18 15.15
CA SER A 511 7.53 -2.49 15.79
C SER A 511 6.76 -1.58 14.83
N THR A 512 7.36 -1.28 13.68
CA THR A 512 6.86 -0.46 12.58
C THR A 512 5.89 -1.16 11.63
N ILE A 513 5.71 -2.48 11.72
CA ILE A 513 4.66 -3.17 10.96
C ILE A 513 3.27 -2.70 11.43
N PHE A 514 2.26 -2.85 10.58
CA PHE A 514 0.87 -2.59 10.93
C PHE A 514 -0.01 -3.75 10.48
N TYR A 515 -0.23 -4.69 11.39
CA TYR A 515 -1.16 -5.82 11.19
C TYR A 515 -2.39 -5.63 12.04
N ALA A 516 -3.58 -5.67 11.43
CA ALA A 516 -4.82 -5.42 12.15
C ALA A 516 -5.97 -6.32 11.69
N GLU A 517 -6.86 -6.61 12.64
CA GLU A 517 -8.11 -7.32 12.42
C GLU A 517 -9.29 -6.43 12.87
N TYR A 518 -10.35 -6.32 12.06
CA TYR A 518 -11.50 -5.48 12.38
C TYR A 518 -12.83 -6.15 12.01
N ALA A 519 -13.71 -6.35 12.99
CA ALA A 519 -15.06 -6.88 12.79
C ALA A 519 -15.13 -8.19 11.98
N ASN A 520 -14.12 -9.06 12.11
CA ASN A 520 -14.11 -10.38 11.48
C ASN A 520 -15.04 -11.36 12.23
N THR A 521 -15.65 -12.28 11.49
CA THR A 521 -16.56 -13.30 12.03
C THR A 521 -16.05 -14.72 11.72
N GLY A 522 -16.71 -15.73 12.27
CA GLY A 522 -16.36 -17.14 12.04
C GLY A 522 -15.44 -17.73 13.11
N PRO A 523 -15.27 -19.06 13.12
CA PRO A 523 -14.56 -19.76 14.19
C PRO A 523 -13.07 -19.42 14.30
N GLY A 524 -12.43 -18.93 13.24
CA GLY A 524 -11.03 -18.49 13.26
C GLY A 524 -10.81 -17.03 13.66
N SER A 525 -11.88 -16.24 13.86
CA SER A 525 -11.76 -14.78 14.05
C SER A 525 -11.44 -14.33 15.49
N SER A 526 -11.37 -15.26 16.45
CA SER A 526 -11.02 -14.92 17.82
C SER A 526 -9.59 -14.36 17.92
N VAL A 527 -9.47 -13.15 18.48
CA VAL A 527 -8.18 -12.46 18.66
C VAL A 527 -7.50 -12.74 20.00
N ALA A 528 -8.10 -13.56 20.88
CA ALA A 528 -7.66 -13.74 22.27
C ALA A 528 -6.22 -14.28 22.40
N GLN A 529 -5.84 -15.17 21.49
CA GLN A 529 -4.55 -15.88 21.50
C GLN A 529 -3.57 -15.37 20.43
N ARG A 530 -3.88 -14.24 19.79
CA ARG A 530 -3.01 -13.65 18.78
C ARG A 530 -1.66 -13.24 19.38
N VAL A 531 -0.66 -13.19 18.50
CA VAL A 531 0.69 -12.66 18.79
C VAL A 531 0.64 -11.32 19.55
N LYS A 532 1.71 -11.01 20.29
CA LYS A 532 1.82 -9.79 21.12
C LYS A 532 2.79 -8.74 20.56
N TRP A 533 3.12 -8.84 19.27
CA TRP A 533 4.04 -7.90 18.62
C TRP A 533 3.55 -6.46 18.71
N ALA A 534 4.46 -5.50 18.86
CA ALA A 534 4.12 -4.08 18.97
C ALA A 534 3.33 -3.54 17.74
N GLY A 535 3.65 -4.05 16.55
CA GLY A 535 2.99 -3.68 15.30
C GLY A 535 1.68 -4.41 15.02
N TYR A 536 1.29 -5.39 15.84
CA TYR A 536 -0.02 -6.03 15.74
C TYR A 536 -1.07 -5.28 16.58
N LYS A 537 -2.24 -5.04 15.98
CA LYS A 537 -3.39 -4.36 16.59
C LYS A 537 -4.58 -5.32 16.63
N SER A 538 -4.84 -5.88 17.81
CA SER A 538 -5.97 -6.81 18.04
C SER A 538 -7.35 -6.16 17.95
N SER A 539 -7.39 -4.84 17.99
CA SER A 539 -8.57 -4.04 17.75
C SER A 539 -8.12 -2.68 17.22
N ILE A 540 -8.81 -2.20 16.18
CA ILE A 540 -8.64 -0.86 15.63
C ILE A 540 -9.99 -0.15 15.62
N THR A 541 -9.97 1.18 15.68
CA THR A 541 -11.20 1.98 15.61
C THR A 541 -11.79 1.94 14.20
N PRO A 542 -13.10 2.24 14.04
CA PRO A 542 -13.69 2.40 12.71
C PRO A 542 -12.95 3.44 11.86
N ALA A 543 -12.46 4.53 12.45
CA ALA A 543 -11.68 5.55 11.73
C ALA A 543 -10.33 5.03 11.22
N GLN A 544 -9.67 4.15 11.99
CA GLN A 544 -8.44 3.47 11.57
C GLN A 544 -8.74 2.44 10.48
N ALA A 545 -9.80 1.64 10.61
CA ALA A 545 -10.22 0.68 9.60
C ALA A 545 -10.62 1.37 8.29
N ALA A 546 -11.26 2.55 8.36
CA ALA A 546 -11.66 3.33 7.19
C ALA A 546 -10.47 3.73 6.29
N GLN A 547 -9.26 3.87 6.84
CA GLN A 547 -8.05 4.15 6.04
C GLN A 547 -7.70 3.04 5.04
N TYR A 548 -8.23 1.83 5.26
CA TYR A 548 -7.99 0.65 4.43
C TYR A 548 -9.19 0.30 3.53
N THR A 549 -10.17 1.19 3.42
CA THR A 549 -11.28 1.06 2.47
C THR A 549 -10.86 1.49 1.06
N VAL A 550 -11.70 1.17 0.07
CA VAL A 550 -11.47 1.47 -1.34
C VAL A 550 -11.15 2.96 -1.61
N PRO A 551 -11.91 3.95 -1.09
CA PRO A 551 -11.59 5.36 -1.35
C PRO A 551 -10.30 5.81 -0.65
N SER A 552 -10.00 5.33 0.55
CA SER A 552 -8.85 5.82 1.32
C SER A 552 -7.52 5.19 0.89
N LEU A 553 -7.48 3.87 0.69
CA LEU A 553 -6.23 3.17 0.37
C LEU A 553 -5.83 3.34 -1.10
N ILE A 554 -6.81 3.19 -2.00
CA ILE A 554 -6.55 3.14 -3.45
C ILE A 554 -7.23 4.27 -4.22
N GLN A 555 -7.85 5.24 -3.56
CA GLN A 555 -8.56 6.37 -4.20
C GLN A 555 -9.60 5.87 -5.22
N GLY A 556 -10.21 4.71 -4.93
CA GLY A 556 -11.01 3.97 -5.89
C GLY A 556 -12.28 4.69 -6.35
N ASP A 557 -12.80 5.63 -5.56
CA ASP A 557 -13.91 6.50 -5.94
C ASP A 557 -13.60 7.38 -7.15
N THR A 558 -12.32 7.67 -7.42
CA THR A 558 -11.90 8.50 -8.56
C THR A 558 -11.77 7.73 -9.88
N TRP A 559 -11.55 6.41 -9.85
CA TRP A 559 -11.24 5.62 -11.05
C TRP A 559 -12.05 4.33 -11.22
N LEU A 560 -12.52 3.68 -10.14
CA LEU A 560 -13.36 2.48 -10.26
C LEU A 560 -14.74 2.72 -10.90
N PRO A 561 -15.42 3.87 -10.73
CA PRO A 561 -16.69 4.11 -11.43
C PRO A 561 -16.57 4.01 -12.95
N ALA A 562 -15.41 4.33 -13.52
CA ALA A 562 -15.12 4.17 -14.95
C ALA A 562 -15.04 2.70 -15.39
N THR A 563 -14.78 1.80 -14.44
CA THR A 563 -14.72 0.36 -14.68
C THR A 563 -16.06 -0.31 -14.47
N ALA A 564 -17.06 0.39 -13.93
CA ALA A 564 -18.40 -0.12 -13.68
C ALA A 564 -18.50 -1.40 -12.80
N VAL A 565 -17.36 -1.83 -12.23
CA VAL A 565 -17.32 -2.84 -11.17
C VAL A 565 -17.90 -2.21 -9.92
N VAL A 566 -18.92 -2.84 -9.37
CA VAL A 566 -19.53 -2.41 -8.11
C VAL A 566 -18.53 -2.69 -6.98
N PHE A 567 -18.29 -1.68 -6.16
CA PHE A 567 -17.45 -1.76 -4.98
C PHE A 567 -18.14 -1.12 -3.79
N ASP A 568 -17.88 -1.63 -2.59
CA ASP A 568 -18.31 -0.98 -1.37
C ASP A 568 -17.28 0.08 -0.99
N SER A 569 -17.72 1.33 -0.89
CA SER A 569 -16.86 2.47 -0.56
C SER A 569 -16.66 2.68 0.94
N THR A 570 -17.39 1.96 1.79
CA THR A 570 -17.36 2.12 3.25
C THR A 570 -17.10 0.79 3.95
N LEU A 571 -16.85 0.87 5.26
CA LEU A 571 -17.03 -0.24 6.18
C LEU A 571 -18.50 -0.70 6.09
#